data_AF-B6W2I6-F1
#
_entry.id   AF-B6W2I6-F1
#
_cell.length_a   1.000
_cell.length_b   1.000
_cell.length_c   1.000
_cell.angle_alpha   90.00
_cell.angle_beta   90.00
_cell.angle_gamma   90.00
#
_symmetry.space_group_name_H-M   'P 1'
#
loop_
_entity.id
_entity.type
_entity.pdbx_description
1 polymer ?
#
loop_
_entity_poly.entity_id
_entity_poly.type
_entity_poly.pdbx_seq_one_letter_code
_entity_poly.pdbx_strand_id
1 'polypeptide(L)'
;MCHLTVDGEIKQFSYKMDVPLRLWDVKTGRASGKSVEAQRINLAVDKIRVEVNHHYQELMQTDGYVTAAKLKDAYLGIGVKQETLLKLFEQHNAEFAKKVGHSRGRGHSDAIRRFAAIFGNFCPIPTSVRIFR
;
A
#
# COMPACT_ATOMS: atom_id res chain seq x y z
N MET A 1 0.95 -18.13 0.17
CA MET A 1 1.74 -17.40 1.19
C MET A 1 3.16 -17.25 0.69
N CYS A 2 3.70 -16.03 0.64
CA CYS A 2 5.07 -15.74 0.22
C CYS A 2 5.92 -15.40 1.45
N HIS A 3 7.18 -15.85 1.48
CA HIS A 3 8.16 -15.52 2.51
C HIS A 3 9.22 -14.60 1.91
N LEU A 4 9.41 -13.44 2.54
CA LEU A 4 10.49 -12.51 2.25
C LEU A 4 11.57 -12.71 3.31
N THR A 5 12.81 -12.91 2.88
CA THR A 5 13.96 -12.99 3.79
C THR A 5 14.92 -11.84 3.48
N VAL A 6 15.20 -11.01 4.47
CA VAL A 6 16.19 -9.91 4.38
C VAL A 6 17.06 -9.97 5.62
N ASP A 7 18.37 -10.09 5.47
CA ASP A 7 19.36 -10.10 6.56
C ASP A 7 19.03 -11.03 7.75
N GLY A 8 18.42 -12.19 7.46
CA GLY A 8 18.02 -13.18 8.46
C GLY A 8 16.61 -12.96 9.06
N GLU A 9 15.97 -11.83 8.79
CA GLU A 9 14.57 -11.61 9.14
C GLU A 9 13.64 -12.17 8.07
N ILE A 10 12.69 -13.02 8.50
CA ILE A 10 11.66 -13.59 7.63
C ILE A 10 10.33 -12.87 7.89
N LYS A 11 9.71 -12.34 6.84
CA LYS A 11 8.35 -11.78 6.89
C LYS A 11 7.43 -12.45 5.88
N GLN A 12 6.24 -12.79 6.34
CA GLN A 12 5.22 -13.44 5.51
C GLN A 12 4.25 -12.38 4.96
N PHE A 13 3.88 -12.53 3.69
CA PHE A 13 2.80 -11.76 3.08
C PHE A 13 2.09 -12.58 1.99
N SER A 14 0.83 -12.27 1.75
CA SER A 14 0.03 -12.92 0.72
C SER A 14 0.10 -12.12 -0.57
N TYR A 15 0.53 -12.77 -1.65
CA TYR A 15 0.30 -12.27 -3.00
C TYR A 15 -1.08 -12.76 -3.43
N LYS A 16 -1.94 -11.86 -3.95
CA LYS A 16 -3.34 -12.17 -4.36
C LYS A 16 -3.39 -13.00 -5.65
N MET A 17 -2.63 -14.08 -5.72
CA MET A 17 -2.58 -14.99 -6.86
C MET A 17 -2.88 -16.40 -6.39
N ASP A 18 -3.95 -16.96 -6.95
CA ASP A 18 -4.30 -18.36 -6.74
C ASP A 18 -3.61 -19.22 -7.79
N VAL A 19 -2.80 -20.17 -7.32
CA VAL A 19 -2.09 -21.12 -8.16
C VAL A 19 -2.58 -22.53 -7.84
N PRO A 20 -3.03 -23.32 -8.83
CA PRO A 20 -3.46 -24.69 -8.61
C PRO A 20 -2.31 -25.55 -8.06
N LEU A 21 -2.51 -26.22 -6.92
CA LEU A 21 -1.47 -27.04 -6.28
C LEU A 21 -0.94 -28.16 -7.20
N ARG A 22 -1.74 -28.64 -8.14
CA ARG A 22 -1.35 -29.69 -9.11
C ARG A 22 -0.22 -29.24 -10.03
N LEU A 23 -0.12 -27.94 -10.27
CA LEU A 23 0.89 -27.34 -11.14
C LEU A 23 2.06 -26.79 -10.34
N TRP A 24 2.00 -26.68 -9.01
CA TRP A 24 3.04 -26.04 -8.22
C TRP A 24 4.03 -27.06 -7.67
N ASP A 25 5.32 -26.88 -7.98
CA ASP A 25 6.40 -27.65 -7.39
C ASP A 25 6.99 -26.89 -6.19
N VAL A 26 6.76 -27.43 -4.99
CA VAL A 26 7.22 -26.85 -3.71
C VAL A 26 8.75 -26.87 -3.60
N LYS A 27 9.43 -27.84 -4.22
CA LYS A 27 10.89 -27.98 -4.12
C LYS A 27 11.61 -26.88 -4.90
N THR A 28 11.08 -26.56 -6.08
CA THR A 28 11.66 -25.55 -6.97
C THR A 28 11.02 -24.17 -6.80
N GLY A 29 9.87 -24.09 -6.12
CA GLY A 29 9.11 -22.85 -5.96
C GLY A 29 8.63 -22.29 -7.31
N ARG A 30 8.30 -23.18 -8.25
CA ARG A 30 7.87 -22.86 -9.62
C ARG A 30 6.69 -23.71 -10.03
N ALA A 31 5.94 -23.25 -11.02
CA ALA A 31 4.95 -24.09 -11.68
C ALA A 31 5.65 -25.13 -12.57
N SER A 32 5.36 -26.41 -12.34
CA SER A 32 5.81 -27.56 -13.11
C SER A 32 5.02 -27.71 -14.42
N GLY A 33 5.72 -28.11 -15.47
CA GLY A 33 5.14 -28.38 -16.79
C GLY A 33 5.36 -27.26 -17.81
N LYS A 34 5.09 -27.59 -19.08
CA LYS A 34 5.20 -26.68 -20.25
C LYS A 34 3.86 -26.05 -20.65
N SER A 35 2.83 -26.19 -19.82
CA SER A 35 1.51 -25.57 -20.09
C SER A 35 1.64 -24.05 -20.15
N VAL A 36 0.81 -23.41 -21.00
CA VAL A 36 0.71 -21.95 -21.09
C VAL A 36 0.36 -21.33 -19.73
N GLU A 37 -0.43 -22.04 -18.92
CA GLU A 37 -0.80 -21.62 -17.56
C GLU A 37 0.42 -21.63 -16.63
N ALA A 38 1.23 -22.70 -16.68
CA ALA A 38 2.45 -22.81 -15.88
C ALA A 38 3.47 -21.73 -16.26
N GLN A 39 3.60 -21.42 -17.56
CA GLN A 39 4.45 -20.33 -18.03
C GLN A 39 3.96 -18.96 -17.53
N ARG A 40 2.66 -18.68 -17.60
CA ARG A 40 2.08 -17.44 -17.07
C ARG A 40 2.33 -17.27 -15.57
N ILE A 41 2.16 -18.33 -14.80
CA ILE A 41 2.41 -18.33 -13.35
C ILE A 41 3.90 -18.07 -13.07
N ASN A 42 4.79 -18.76 -13.78
CA ASN A 42 6.23 -18.57 -13.64
C ASN A 42 6.66 -17.14 -14.02
N LEU A 43 6.11 -16.56 -15.09
CA LEU A 43 6.36 -15.17 -15.47
C LEU A 43 5.89 -14.19 -14.38
N ALA A 44 4.72 -14.43 -13.79
CA ALA A 44 4.22 -13.62 -12.69
C ALA A 44 5.14 -13.72 -11.45
N VAL A 45 5.60 -14.92 -11.10
CA VAL A 45 6.57 -15.13 -10.00
C VAL A 45 7.89 -14.42 -10.28
N ASP A 46 8.40 -14.51 -11.51
CA ASP A 46 9.65 -13.85 -11.90
C ASP A 46 9.50 -12.33 -11.89
N LYS A 47 8.35 -11.80 -12.31
CA LYS A 47 8.02 -10.37 -12.18
C LYS A 47 8.07 -9.90 -10.73
N ILE A 48 7.45 -10.64 -9.81
CA ILE A 48 7.47 -10.29 -8.37
C ILE A 48 8.90 -10.24 -7.84
N ARG A 49 9.75 -11.20 -8.23
CA ARG A 49 11.18 -11.21 -7.82
C ARG A 49 11.91 -9.97 -8.31
N VAL A 50 11.67 -9.56 -9.55
CA VAL A 50 12.26 -8.35 -10.12
C VAL A 50 11.78 -7.10 -9.37
N GLU A 51 10.48 -6.98 -9.11
CA GLU A 51 9.91 -5.84 -8.37
C GLU A 51 10.43 -5.75 -6.94
N VAL A 52 10.50 -6.87 -6.22
CA VAL A 52 11.04 -6.91 -4.85
C VAL A 52 12.52 -6.50 -4.83
N ASN A 53 13.32 -6.99 -5.78
CA ASN A 53 14.72 -6.60 -5.90
C ASN A 53 14.88 -5.12 -6.25
N HIS A 54 14.00 -4.59 -7.10
CA HIS A 54 14.01 -3.18 -7.45
C HIS A 54 13.78 -2.30 -6.21
N HIS A 55 12.72 -2.57 -5.43
CA HIS A 55 12.46 -1.83 -4.19
C HIS A 55 13.54 -2.02 -3.13
N TYR A 56 14.19 -3.19 -3.07
CA TYR A 56 15.34 -3.39 -2.21
C TYR A 56 16.48 -2.42 -2.56
N GLN A 57 16.80 -2.28 -3.86
CA GLN A 57 17.84 -1.37 -4.33
C GLN A 57 17.48 0.09 -4.07
N GLU A 58 16.23 0.49 -4.32
CA GLU A 58 15.73 1.84 -4.04
C GLU A 58 15.83 2.20 -2.55
N LEU A 59 15.41 1.28 -1.66
CA LEU A 59 15.51 1.47 -0.22
C LEU A 59 16.98 1.53 0.23
N MET A 60 17.85 0.70 -0.33
CA MET A 60 19.28 0.72 -0.02
C MET A 60 19.92 2.04 -0.43
N GLN A 61 19.52 2.62 -1.59
CA GLN A 61 20.03 3.90 -2.06
C GLN A 61 19.48 5.09 -1.25
N THR A 62 18.22 5.03 -0.81
CA THR A 62 17.55 6.14 -0.12
C THR A 62 17.87 6.17 1.38
N ASP A 63 17.74 5.04 2.06
CA ASP A 63 17.81 4.93 3.52
C ASP A 63 19.15 4.34 4.02
N GLY A 64 19.93 3.67 3.16
CA GLY A 64 21.21 3.04 3.52
C GLY A 64 21.11 1.73 4.30
N TYR A 65 19.91 1.32 4.71
CA TYR A 65 19.63 0.03 5.35
C TYR A 65 18.24 -0.47 4.96
N VAL A 66 18.10 -1.79 4.84
CA VAL A 66 16.84 -2.43 4.46
C VAL A 66 16.39 -3.38 5.56
N THR A 67 15.12 -3.31 5.94
CA THR A 67 14.49 -4.31 6.82
C THR A 67 13.37 -5.01 6.06
N ALA A 68 13.08 -6.26 6.41
CA ALA A 68 12.02 -7.03 5.76
C ALA A 68 10.64 -6.35 5.90
N ALA A 69 10.40 -5.63 7.02
CA ALA A 69 9.19 -4.85 7.22
C ALA A 69 9.11 -3.66 6.24
N LYS A 70 10.17 -2.84 6.14
CA LYS A 70 10.20 -1.70 5.20
C LYS A 70 10.06 -2.15 3.75
N LEU A 71 10.72 -3.23 3.36
CA LEU A 71 10.64 -3.75 1.99
C LEU A 71 9.23 -4.24 1.67
N LYS A 72 8.58 -4.92 2.62
CA LYS A 72 7.16 -5.31 2.50
C LYS A 72 6.25 -4.09 2.38
N ASP A 73 6.46 -3.08 3.22
CA ASP A 73 5.65 -1.87 3.25
C ASP A 73 5.81 -1.04 1.95
N ALA A 74 7.03 -0.91 1.44
CA ALA A 74 7.34 -0.31 0.15
C ALA A 74 6.66 -1.07 -1.00
N TYR A 75 6.79 -2.41 -1.01
CA TYR A 75 6.16 -3.26 -2.03
C TYR A 75 4.62 -3.18 -2.01
N LEU A 76 4.02 -3.11 -0.82
CA LEU A 76 2.56 -2.96 -0.67
C LEU A 76 2.08 -1.52 -0.87
N GLY A 77 2.99 -0.55 -1.01
CA GLY A 77 2.68 0.88 -1.05
C GLY A 77 2.11 1.43 0.26
N ILE A 78 2.27 0.69 1.37
CA ILE A 78 1.82 1.09 2.70
C ILE A 78 2.91 1.98 3.28
N GLY A 79 2.72 3.31 3.23
CA GLY A 79 3.68 4.26 3.78
C GLY A 79 4.16 5.33 2.81
N VAL A 80 3.84 5.20 1.52
CA VAL A 80 3.77 6.40 0.67
C VAL A 80 2.63 7.22 1.28
N LYS A 81 2.97 8.36 1.90
CA LYS A 81 2.00 9.35 2.35
C LYS A 81 1.17 9.75 1.14
N GLN A 82 0.12 8.98 0.86
CA GLN A 82 -0.98 9.47 0.05
C GLN A 82 -1.51 10.63 0.88
N GLU A 83 -1.24 11.85 0.44
CA GLU A 83 -2.12 12.95 0.77
C GLU A 83 -3.47 12.53 0.22
N THR A 84 -4.24 11.87 1.07
CA THR A 84 -5.58 11.43 0.72
C THR A 84 -6.35 12.67 0.35
N LEU A 85 -7.28 12.51 -0.59
CA LEU A 85 -8.19 13.59 -1.00
C LEU A 85 -8.72 14.36 0.21
N LEU A 86 -9.00 13.66 1.31
CA LEU A 86 -9.39 14.22 2.61
C LEU A 86 -8.36 15.20 3.22
N LYS A 87 -7.07 14.88 3.26
CA LYS A 87 -6.02 15.80 3.74
C LYS A 87 -5.91 17.04 2.88
N LEU A 88 -6.04 16.88 1.56
CA LEU A 88 -6.05 18.02 0.63
C LEU A 88 -7.28 18.90 0.84
N PHE A 89 -8.45 18.29 1.07
CA PHE A 89 -9.67 19.02 1.42
C PHE A 89 -9.56 19.74 2.76
N GLU A 90 -8.93 19.15 3.78
CA GLU A 90 -8.67 19.81 5.05
C GLU A 90 -7.78 21.05 4.87
N GLN A 91 -6.69 20.94 4.11
CA GLN A 91 -5.83 22.08 3.79
C GLN A 91 -6.60 23.16 3.02
N HIS A 92 -7.37 22.78 2.00
CA HIS A 92 -8.20 23.70 1.24
C HIS A 92 -9.24 24.41 2.12
N ASN A 93 -9.90 23.68 3.02
CA ASN A 93 -10.88 24.24 3.94
C ASN A 93 -10.24 25.19 4.95
N ALA A 94 -9.02 24.89 5.43
CA ALA A 94 -8.26 25.76 6.32
C ALA A 94 -7.87 27.08 5.63
N GLU A 95 -7.44 27.02 4.36
CA GLU A 95 -7.20 28.22 3.55
C GLU A 95 -8.48 28.99 3.23
N PHE A 96 -9.59 28.28 2.99
CA PHE A 96 -10.87 28.89 2.70
C PHE A 96 -11.40 29.64 3.92
N ALA A 97 -11.30 29.06 5.12
CA ALA A 97 -11.69 29.69 6.38
C ALA A 97 -10.98 31.03 6.60
N LYS A 98 -9.71 31.15 6.20
CA LYS A 98 -8.93 32.41 6.28
C LYS A 98 -9.44 33.50 5.32
N LYS A 99 -10.14 33.13 4.24
CA LYS A 99 -10.64 34.05 3.19
C LYS A 99 -12.10 34.48 3.40
N VAL A 100 -12.84 33.78 4.28
CA VAL A 100 -14.21 34.13 4.66
C VAL A 100 -14.19 35.39 5.52
N GLY A 101 -14.93 36.41 5.09
CA GLY A 101 -14.95 37.74 5.74
C GLY A 101 -14.12 38.82 5.05
N HIS A 102 -13.19 38.47 4.15
CA HIS A 102 -12.48 39.45 3.31
C HIS A 102 -13.03 39.53 1.86
N SER A 103 -13.36 38.41 1.22
CA SER A 103 -13.78 38.40 -0.20
C SER A 103 -14.94 37.44 -0.52
N ARG A 104 -15.34 36.56 0.42
CA ARG A 104 -16.41 35.56 0.21
C ARG A 104 -17.46 35.59 1.33
N GLY A 105 -18.72 35.36 0.96
CA GLY A 105 -19.87 35.37 1.88
C GLY A 105 -19.97 34.13 2.78
N ARG A 106 -20.48 34.33 3.99
CA ARG A 106 -20.54 33.33 5.08
C ARG A 106 -21.34 32.05 4.77
N GLY A 107 -22.29 32.10 3.83
CA GLY A 107 -23.19 30.97 3.55
C GLY A 107 -22.48 29.71 3.01
N HIS A 108 -21.41 29.87 2.23
CA HIS A 108 -20.69 28.73 1.64
C HIS A 108 -19.81 28.00 2.68
N SER A 109 -19.20 28.73 3.61
CA SER A 109 -18.41 28.13 4.70
C SER A 109 -19.26 27.31 5.67
N ASP A 110 -20.51 27.73 5.90
CA ASP A 110 -21.43 26.98 6.75
C ASP A 110 -21.86 25.65 6.12
N ALA A 111 -22.03 25.62 4.80
CA ALA A 111 -22.31 24.39 4.05
C ALA A 111 -21.13 23.40 4.11
N ILE A 112 -19.88 23.90 3.93
CA ILE A 112 -18.66 23.08 4.05
C ILE A 112 -18.51 22.54 5.48
N ARG A 113 -18.74 23.37 6.51
CA ARG A 113 -18.68 22.95 7.93
C ARG A 113 -19.70 21.85 8.26
N ARG A 114 -20.92 21.97 7.72
CA ARG A 114 -21.97 20.94 7.87
C ARG A 114 -21.58 19.64 7.17
N PHE A 115 -21.03 19.72 5.95
CA PHE A 115 -20.52 18.54 5.24
C PHE A 115 -19.38 17.86 6.01
N ALA A 116 -18.41 18.62 6.53
CA ALA A 116 -17.29 18.09 7.32
C ALA A 116 -17.76 17.40 8.61
N ALA A 117 -18.79 17.92 9.29
CA ALA A 117 -19.37 17.29 10.48
C ALA A 117 -20.08 15.95 10.15
N ILE A 118 -20.71 15.85 8.98
CA ILE A 118 -21.36 14.61 8.51
C ILE A 118 -20.32 13.55 8.14
N PHE A 119 -19.25 13.95 7.43
CA PHE A 119 -18.17 13.03 7.02
C PHE A 119 -17.19 12.69 8.15
N GLY A 120 -16.99 13.58 9.12
CA GLY A 120 -16.14 13.32 10.31
C GLY A 120 -16.65 12.17 11.17
N ASN A 121 -17.97 11.95 11.20
CA ASN A 121 -18.59 10.80 11.87
C ASN A 121 -18.47 9.48 11.08
N PHE A 122 -18.03 9.53 9.82
CA PHE A 122 -17.80 8.36 8.96
C PHE A 122 -16.34 7.89 8.97
N CYS A 123 -15.45 8.56 9.70
CA CYS A 123 -14.06 8.16 9.81
C CYS A 123 -13.81 7.52 11.18
N PRO A 124 -13.93 6.19 11.33
CA PRO A 124 -13.17 5.54 12.37
C PRO A 124 -11.70 5.75 12.00
N ILE A 125 -10.99 6.57 12.78
CA ILE A 125 -9.54 6.45 12.88
C ILE A 125 -9.28 4.96 13.11
N PRO A 126 -8.43 4.28 12.31
CA PRO A 126 -8.05 2.93 12.64
C PRO A 126 -7.15 3.00 13.88
N THR A 127 -7.75 3.08 15.06
CA THR A 127 -7.14 2.64 16.31
C THR A 127 -7.08 1.12 16.29
N SER A 128 -6.18 0.58 15.48
CA SER A 128 -5.59 -0.75 15.65
C SER A 128 -4.72 -1.04 14.44
N VAL A 129 -3.44 -1.18 14.71
CA VAL A 129 -2.57 -2.10 13.97
C VAL A 129 -3.23 -3.48 14.03
N ARG A 130 -4.09 -3.79 13.06
CA ARG A 130 -4.60 -5.14 12.89
C ARG A 130 -3.50 -5.93 12.18
N ILE A 131 -2.59 -6.47 12.99
CA ILE A 131 -1.71 -7.57 12.62
C ILE A 131 -2.65 -8.70 12.19
N PHE A 132 -2.83 -8.88 10.88
CA PHE A 132 -3.51 -10.05 10.36
C PHE A 132 -2.58 -11.26 10.53
N ARG A 133 -3.14 -12.25 11.21
CA ARG A 133 -2.63 -13.61 11.43
C ARG A 133 -2.42 -14.34 10.11
#